data_AF-A0A9X3EPN9-F1
#
_entry.id   AF-A0A9X3EPN9-F1
#
_cell.length_a   1.000
_cell.length_b   1.000
_cell.length_c   1.000
_cell.angle_alpha   90.00
_cell.angle_beta   90.00
_cell.angle_gamma   90.00
#
_symmetry.space_group_name_H-M   'P 1'
#
loop_
_entity.id
_entity.type
_entity.pdbx_description
1 polymer ?
#
loop_
_entity_poly.entity_id
_entity_poly.type
_entity_poly.pdbx_seq_one_letter_code
_entity_poly.pdbx_strand_id
1 'polypeptide(L)'
;MKIRLPNLANLRRGGGDLPAAPPASGTIVAPAAPIGGFGDRMRLFSRRLRSSAGWVFLAVFVFFAFIWISLPTRALAWRIGHQARQAGYLIDIEDMSVRPWGSATLYNVTWTYAPSHPGQIPHQMVLDAVDVDFSILGYLLLGNIDVEVDTMLDEAPIHAEYARSGSESSIKIEVTELPLGSVPKLQQALGAPLRGLFALHVDMTMPENLFEKAEGSISLECASCSIGDGEELLFIPGSSGITAKGITIPEIDLGTLVGKLKVAEGRATVEDFKTKSADIELELTGDMPLKDPFSKSEFAFQMKLLVTQALQDKSETLRFAVQTAGPSSKMDPPDDGWLGFKLRGTVGKPRFMGIKSKTAEERMLERRQKNAEREAAKKARTKSRSTKKTEEKDALERNNGPELPSVGAGETGGADREPTKAPDTEMRPAEPPSTPSTQPPPPEPEPEARQEEPPPPPPLPPAMEEVQQPEGGQGQGQGDGQAPPEGQPDGQAPAEAPREGEAPPPNDAPTG
;
A
#
# COMPACT_ATOMS: atom_id res chain seq x y z
N MET A 1 8.89 -29.31 29.86
CA MET A 1 9.73 -30.20 29.03
C MET A 1 11.19 -30.13 29.49
N LYS A 2 11.82 -31.28 29.79
CA LYS A 2 13.22 -31.37 30.24
C LYS A 2 14.13 -31.58 29.03
N ILE A 3 14.93 -30.59 28.68
CA ILE A 3 15.90 -30.68 27.59
C ILE A 3 17.18 -31.34 28.12
N ARG A 4 17.48 -32.54 27.62
CA ARG A 4 18.72 -33.29 27.85
C ARG A 4 19.78 -32.81 26.85
N LEU A 5 20.90 -32.29 27.35
CA LEU A 5 22.10 -31.98 26.56
C LEU A 5 22.89 -33.27 26.24
N PRO A 6 23.47 -33.41 25.04
CA PRO A 6 24.35 -34.53 24.71
C PRO A 6 25.77 -34.35 25.26
N ASN A 7 26.33 -35.48 25.67
CA ASN A 7 27.59 -35.66 26.37
C ASN A 7 28.76 -35.72 25.37
N LEU A 8 29.61 -34.69 25.35
CA LEU A 8 30.83 -34.62 24.54
C LEU A 8 31.98 -35.36 25.25
N ALA A 9 31.96 -36.69 25.18
CA ALA A 9 33.08 -37.53 25.59
C ALA A 9 33.22 -38.68 24.59
N ASN A 10 33.97 -38.48 23.51
CA ASN A 10 34.73 -39.51 22.78
C ASN A 10 35.29 -38.96 21.46
N LEU A 11 36.47 -38.35 21.51
CA LEU A 11 37.36 -38.22 20.36
C LEU A 11 38.78 -38.58 20.81
N ARG A 12 39.01 -39.88 21.00
CA ARG A 12 40.32 -40.47 21.25
C ARG A 12 40.39 -41.83 20.56
N ARG A 13 40.81 -41.85 19.29
CA ARG A 13 41.60 -42.94 18.68
C ARG A 13 41.83 -42.65 17.19
N GLY A 14 43.07 -42.32 16.87
CA GLY A 14 43.64 -42.40 15.54
C GLY A 14 45.10 -42.72 15.71
N GLY A 15 45.40 -44.00 15.86
CA GLY A 15 46.75 -44.54 15.76
C GLY A 15 47.13 -44.69 14.30
N GLY A 16 48.40 -44.39 13.97
CA GLY A 16 48.93 -44.50 12.63
C GLY A 16 50.43 -44.18 12.62
N ASP A 17 51.21 -45.25 12.69
CA ASP A 17 52.50 -45.48 12.03
C ASP A 17 53.73 -44.62 12.37
N LEU A 18 54.63 -45.32 13.08
CA LEU A 18 56.08 -45.10 13.15
C LEU A 18 56.72 -45.26 11.76
N PRO A 19 57.70 -44.40 11.43
CA PRO A 19 58.87 -44.89 10.72
C PRO A 19 60.18 -44.68 11.49
N ALA A 20 60.91 -45.79 11.55
CA ALA A 20 62.34 -46.02 11.69
C ALA A 20 63.31 -44.86 12.02
N ALA A 21 64.13 -45.12 13.04
CA ALA A 21 65.35 -44.39 13.36
C ALA A 21 66.44 -44.56 12.29
N PRO A 22 67.19 -43.50 11.96
CA PRO A 22 68.52 -43.62 11.36
C PRO A 22 69.66 -43.42 12.39
N PRO A 23 70.88 -43.90 12.08
CA PRO A 23 71.94 -44.13 13.06
C PRO A 23 72.69 -42.87 13.50
N ALA A 24 73.31 -43.03 14.67
CA ALA A 24 74.28 -42.11 15.25
C ALA A 24 75.59 -42.03 14.45
N SER A 25 76.27 -40.90 14.62
CA SER A 25 77.69 -40.61 14.34
C SER A 25 77.99 -39.91 13.02
N GLY A 26 78.25 -38.61 13.15
CA GLY A 26 78.82 -37.77 12.11
C GLY A 26 79.11 -36.39 12.68
N THR A 27 80.26 -36.26 13.37
CA THR A 27 80.80 -34.97 13.80
C THR A 27 81.20 -34.16 12.57
N ILE A 28 80.26 -33.37 12.04
CA ILE A 28 80.53 -32.38 11.00
C ILE A 28 80.99 -31.10 11.70
N VAL A 29 82.28 -30.80 11.53
CA VAL A 29 82.89 -29.52 11.89
C VAL A 29 82.19 -28.44 11.08
N ALA A 30 81.42 -27.60 11.77
CA ALA A 30 80.73 -26.46 11.18
C ALA A 30 81.77 -25.44 10.66
N PRO A 31 81.72 -25.03 9.37
CA PRO A 31 82.45 -23.87 8.93
C PRO A 31 81.84 -22.64 9.61
N ALA A 32 82.70 -21.80 10.20
CA ALA A 32 82.33 -20.53 10.82
C ALA A 32 81.56 -19.66 9.81
N ALA A 33 80.24 -19.65 9.95
CA ALA A 33 79.36 -18.80 9.16
C ALA A 33 79.56 -17.33 9.58
N PRO A 34 79.57 -16.38 8.63
CA PRO A 34 79.78 -14.98 8.91
C PRO A 34 78.69 -14.45 9.86
N ILE A 35 79.11 -14.13 11.08
CA ILE A 35 78.34 -13.42 12.10
C ILE A 35 78.11 -12.00 11.57
N GLY A 36 76.95 -11.77 10.96
CA GLY A 36 76.58 -10.44 10.43
C GLY A 36 75.40 -10.43 9.46
N GLY A 37 74.63 -11.51 9.36
CA GLY A 37 73.51 -11.62 8.43
C GLY A 37 72.23 -10.95 8.94
N PHE A 38 71.59 -10.20 8.07
CA PHE A 38 70.30 -9.49 8.20
C PHE A 38 69.18 -10.24 8.97
N GLY A 39 69.25 -11.57 9.08
CA GLY A 39 68.26 -12.44 9.73
C GLY A 39 68.13 -12.29 11.25
N ASP A 40 69.19 -11.95 11.99
CA ASP A 40 69.07 -11.77 13.45
C ASP A 40 68.41 -10.43 13.82
N ARG A 41 68.57 -9.40 12.96
CA ARG A 41 67.82 -8.14 13.08
C ARG A 41 66.33 -8.35 12.83
N MET A 42 65.95 -9.23 11.90
CA MET A 42 64.54 -9.59 11.63
C MET A 42 63.86 -10.30 12.81
N ARG A 43 64.55 -11.18 13.54
CA ARG A 43 63.98 -11.88 14.71
C ARG A 43 63.68 -10.92 15.86
N LEU A 44 64.57 -9.99 16.17
CA LEU A 44 64.32 -8.97 17.21
C LEU A 44 63.20 -8.00 16.80
N PHE A 45 63.10 -7.67 15.52
CA PHE A 45 62.00 -6.86 14.99
C PHE A 45 60.66 -7.59 15.12
N SER A 46 60.59 -8.89 14.80
CA SER A 46 59.36 -9.69 14.92
C SER A 46 58.82 -9.78 16.35
N ARG A 47 59.68 -9.81 17.38
CA ARG A 47 59.26 -9.82 18.78
C ARG A 47 58.65 -8.49 19.22
N ARG A 48 59.23 -7.36 18.78
CA ARG A 48 58.66 -6.03 19.04
C ARG A 48 57.36 -5.80 18.26
N LEU A 49 57.31 -6.26 17.00
CA LEU A 49 56.10 -6.15 16.17
C LEU A 49 54.93 -6.94 16.74
N ARG A 50 55.18 -8.14 17.28
CA ARG A 50 54.12 -8.94 17.96
C ARG A 50 53.62 -8.26 19.23
N SER A 51 54.50 -7.61 19.99
CA SER A 51 54.09 -6.87 21.18
C SER A 51 53.27 -5.63 20.82
N SER A 52 53.66 -4.87 19.79
CA SER A 52 52.90 -3.69 19.36
C SER A 52 51.56 -4.08 18.72
N ALA A 53 51.53 -5.14 17.91
CA ALA A 53 50.29 -5.66 17.34
C ALA A 53 49.29 -6.09 18.42
N GLY A 54 49.76 -6.71 19.51
CA GLY A 54 48.91 -7.06 20.65
C GLY A 54 48.28 -5.84 21.32
N TRP A 55 49.05 -4.76 21.54
CA TRP A 55 48.53 -3.51 22.11
C TRP A 55 47.54 -2.80 21.18
N VAL A 56 47.82 -2.76 19.88
CA VAL A 56 46.89 -2.18 18.89
C VAL A 56 45.59 -2.97 18.85
N PHE A 57 45.66 -4.30 18.80
CA PHE A 57 44.46 -5.14 18.83
C PHE A 57 43.65 -4.94 20.12
N LEU A 58 44.31 -4.87 21.28
CA LEU A 58 43.64 -4.60 22.55
C LEU A 58 43.01 -3.21 22.58
N ALA A 59 43.71 -2.18 22.09
CA ALA A 59 43.16 -0.82 22.01
C ALA A 59 41.93 -0.77 21.08
N VAL A 60 41.99 -1.43 19.92
CA VAL A 60 40.87 -1.53 18.98
C VAL A 60 39.69 -2.30 19.62
N PHE A 61 39.95 -3.43 20.27
CA PHE A 61 38.92 -4.20 20.97
C PHE A 61 38.24 -3.39 22.08
N VAL A 62 39.02 -2.72 22.93
CA VAL A 62 38.49 -1.87 24.01
C VAL A 62 37.73 -0.69 23.43
N PHE A 63 38.20 -0.09 22.34
CA PHE A 63 37.49 0.99 21.65
C PHE A 63 36.13 0.54 21.13
N PHE A 64 36.06 -0.61 20.45
CA PHE A 64 34.78 -1.17 19.99
C PHE A 64 33.86 -1.57 21.14
N ALA A 65 34.40 -2.17 22.20
CA ALA A 65 33.62 -2.49 23.40
C ALA A 65 33.11 -1.23 24.14
N PHE A 66 33.89 -0.15 24.14
CA PHE A 66 33.46 1.12 24.72
C PHE A 66 32.37 1.78 23.87
N ILE A 67 32.54 1.82 22.54
CA ILE A 67 31.49 2.28 21.62
C ILE A 67 30.22 1.47 21.88
N TRP A 68 30.31 0.14 21.89
CA TRP A 68 29.23 -0.80 22.14
C TRP A 68 28.42 -0.46 23.40
N ILE A 69 29.10 -0.29 24.53
CA ILE A 69 28.45 0.02 25.82
C ILE A 69 27.89 1.45 25.85
N SER A 70 28.52 2.38 25.13
CA SER A 70 28.13 3.80 25.10
C SER A 70 27.01 4.13 24.11
N LEU A 71 26.57 3.17 23.26
CA LEU A 71 25.53 3.42 22.28
C LEU A 71 24.18 3.70 22.98
N PRO A 72 23.59 4.90 22.80
CA PRO A 72 22.31 5.23 23.41
C PRO A 72 21.17 4.58 22.60
N THR A 73 20.92 3.29 22.81
CA THR A 73 19.94 2.50 22.04
C THR A 73 18.55 3.13 22.02
N ARG A 74 18.09 3.67 23.16
CA ARG A 74 16.81 4.39 23.27
C ARG A 74 16.74 5.64 22.38
N ALA A 75 17.84 6.39 22.28
CA ALA A 75 17.87 7.60 21.43
C ALA A 75 17.85 7.24 19.94
N LEU A 76 18.47 6.10 19.58
CA LEU A 76 18.42 5.57 18.23
C LEU A 76 17.02 5.07 17.87
N ALA A 77 16.37 4.28 18.74
CA ALA A 77 14.99 3.83 18.57
C ALA A 77 14.03 5.01 18.38
N TRP A 78 14.14 6.03 19.24
CA TRP A 78 13.36 7.26 19.12
C TRP A 78 13.61 7.99 17.78
N ARG A 79 14.87 8.06 17.33
CA ARG A 79 15.22 8.70 16.05
C ARG A 79 14.64 7.96 14.85
N ILE A 80 14.67 6.63 14.86
CA ILE A 80 14.06 5.79 13.81
C ILE A 80 12.55 6.03 13.78
N GLY A 81 11.88 5.98 14.94
CA GLY A 81 10.45 6.30 15.05
C GLY A 81 10.12 7.71 14.55
N HIS A 82 10.95 8.70 14.86
CA HIS A 82 10.76 10.07 14.38
C HIS A 82 10.92 10.19 12.85
N GLN A 83 11.93 9.53 12.27
CA GLN A 83 12.12 9.50 10.81
C GLN A 83 10.97 8.77 10.10
N ALA A 84 10.47 7.67 10.67
CA ALA A 84 9.30 6.97 10.17
C ALA A 84 8.06 7.88 10.17
N ARG A 85 7.85 8.65 11.24
CA ARG A 85 6.74 9.63 11.33
C ARG A 85 6.85 10.73 10.29
N GLN A 86 8.06 11.22 10.00
CA GLN A 86 8.28 12.18 8.90
C GLN A 86 7.93 11.59 7.53
N ALA A 87 8.11 10.28 7.35
CA ALA A 87 7.70 9.56 6.15
C ALA A 87 6.20 9.18 6.14
N GLY A 88 5.43 9.57 7.16
CA GLY A 88 3.99 9.29 7.27
C GLY A 88 3.64 7.96 7.95
N TYR A 89 4.61 7.28 8.56
CA TYR A 89 4.41 6.03 9.30
C TYR A 89 4.43 6.30 10.81
N LEU A 90 3.33 6.03 11.50
CA LEU A 90 3.28 6.13 12.97
C LEU A 90 3.83 4.85 13.58
N ILE A 91 5.15 4.77 13.64
CA ILE A 91 5.88 3.67 14.28
C ILE A 91 6.36 4.14 15.65
N ASP A 92 6.16 3.28 16.66
CA ASP A 92 6.72 3.42 17.99
C ASP A 92 7.56 2.19 18.32
N ILE A 93 8.75 2.42 18.87
CA ILE A 93 9.72 1.36 19.17
C ILE A 93 10.04 1.50 20.66
N GLU A 94 9.66 0.50 21.46
CA GLU A 94 9.85 0.55 22.90
C GLU A 94 11.33 0.44 23.28
N ASP A 95 12.00 -0.57 22.73
CA ASP A 95 13.43 -0.80 22.98
C ASP A 95 14.14 -1.32 21.73
N MET A 96 15.46 -1.19 21.72
CA MET A 96 16.32 -1.68 20.65
C MET A 96 17.60 -2.25 21.24
N SER A 97 17.97 -3.46 20.85
CA SER A 97 19.30 -4.01 21.09
C SER A 97 20.07 -4.09 19.79
N VAL A 98 21.18 -3.37 19.69
CA VAL A 98 22.12 -3.57 18.57
C VAL A 98 22.93 -4.86 18.88
N ARG A 99 23.71 -5.38 17.93
CA ARG A 99 24.83 -6.32 18.17
C ARG A 99 26.09 -5.79 17.48
N PRO A 100 27.30 -6.09 18.00
CA PRO A 100 28.53 -5.43 17.54
C PRO A 100 28.91 -5.76 16.08
N TRP A 101 28.30 -6.78 15.48
CA TRP A 101 28.51 -7.18 14.09
C TRP A 101 27.52 -6.56 13.09
N GLY A 102 26.68 -5.61 13.51
CA GLY A 102 25.80 -4.87 12.61
C GLY A 102 24.35 -5.32 12.57
N SER A 103 23.92 -6.17 13.51
CA SER A 103 22.52 -6.49 13.68
C SER A 103 21.83 -5.55 14.67
N ALA A 104 20.52 -5.36 14.56
CA ALA A 104 19.70 -4.63 15.49
C ALA A 104 18.35 -5.32 15.64
N THR A 105 18.01 -5.70 16.87
CA THR A 105 16.69 -6.23 17.23
C THR A 105 15.87 -5.09 17.83
N LEU A 106 14.73 -4.78 17.22
CA LEU A 106 13.73 -3.85 17.74
C LEU A 106 12.68 -4.66 18.50
N TYR A 107 12.35 -4.25 19.72
CA TYR A 107 11.35 -4.93 20.55
C TYR A 107 10.06 -4.12 20.64
N ASN A 108 8.93 -4.83 20.66
CA ASN A 108 7.58 -4.27 20.82
C ASN A 108 7.32 -3.11 19.84
N VAL A 109 7.59 -3.33 18.56
CA VAL A 109 7.38 -2.34 17.52
C VAL A 109 5.90 -2.21 17.26
N THR A 110 5.34 -1.05 17.61
CA THR A 110 3.93 -0.76 17.40
C THR A 110 3.76 0.12 16.17
N TRP A 111 3.10 -0.40 15.15
CA TRP A 111 2.68 0.36 13.98
C TRP A 111 1.21 0.76 14.12
N THR A 112 0.97 2.06 14.28
CA THR A 112 -0.39 2.63 14.29
C THR A 112 -0.81 3.04 12.88
N TYR A 113 -1.92 2.50 12.40
CA TYR A 113 -2.52 2.89 11.12
C TYR A 113 -3.47 4.06 11.33
N ALA A 114 -3.36 5.08 10.47
CA ALA A 114 -4.33 6.16 10.44
C ALA A 114 -5.72 5.59 10.14
N PRO A 115 -6.78 6.08 10.81
CA PRO A 115 -8.12 5.57 10.59
C PRO A 115 -8.56 5.89 9.16
N SER A 116 -9.21 4.92 8.51
CA SER A 116 -9.70 5.08 7.15
C SER A 116 -10.88 6.07 7.06
N HIS A 117 -11.60 6.26 8.17
CA HIS A 117 -12.77 7.12 8.28
C HIS A 117 -12.75 7.99 9.55
N PRO A 118 -13.32 9.19 9.52
CA PRO A 118 -13.47 10.02 10.72
C PRO A 118 -14.34 9.29 11.75
N GLY A 119 -13.83 9.12 12.97
CA GLY A 119 -14.52 8.45 14.07
C GLY A 119 -14.15 6.97 14.27
N GLN A 120 -13.39 6.36 13.35
CA GLN A 120 -12.78 5.05 13.62
C GLN A 120 -11.59 5.18 14.57
N ILE A 121 -11.46 4.19 15.46
CA ILE A 121 -10.31 4.09 16.36
C ILE A 121 -9.11 3.62 15.52
N PRO A 122 -7.93 4.25 15.65
CA PRO A 122 -6.71 3.79 14.98
C PRO A 122 -6.41 2.33 15.37
N HIS A 123 -6.17 1.49 14.37
CA HIS A 123 -5.72 0.11 14.62
C HIS A 123 -4.20 0.10 14.81
N GLN A 124 -3.76 -0.67 15.78
CA GLN A 124 -2.35 -0.89 16.08
C GLN A 124 -1.99 -2.32 15.73
N MET A 125 -0.85 -2.49 15.07
CA MET A 125 -0.20 -3.78 14.87
C MET A 125 1.07 -3.79 15.71
N VAL A 126 1.23 -4.81 16.55
CA VAL A 126 2.40 -4.96 17.42
C VAL A 126 3.25 -6.10 16.88
N LEU A 127 4.54 -5.84 16.72
CA LEU A 127 5.55 -6.84 16.38
C LEU A 127 6.45 -7.02 17.60
N ASP A 128 6.49 -8.23 18.14
CA ASP A 128 7.24 -8.53 19.37
C ASP A 128 8.74 -8.28 19.19
N ALA A 129 9.29 -8.75 18.06
CA ALA A 129 10.67 -8.58 17.68
C ALA A 129 10.82 -8.38 16.15
N VAL A 130 11.66 -7.42 15.78
CA VAL A 130 12.11 -7.21 14.40
C VAL A 130 13.64 -7.23 14.42
N ASP A 131 14.21 -8.33 13.98
CA ASP A 131 15.66 -8.48 13.79
C ASP A 131 16.03 -7.88 12.44
N VAL A 132 16.99 -6.97 12.43
CA VAL A 132 17.51 -6.33 11.24
C VAL A 132 19.01 -6.48 11.19
N ASP A 133 19.52 -7.26 10.25
CA ASP A 133 20.93 -7.52 10.05
C ASP A 133 21.47 -6.63 8.92
N PHE A 134 22.49 -5.83 9.23
CA PHE A 134 23.17 -4.96 8.27
C PHE A 134 24.63 -5.36 8.10
N SER A 135 25.05 -5.61 6.86
CA SER A 135 26.44 -5.94 6.53
C SER A 135 27.36 -4.70 6.52
N ILE A 136 27.70 -4.16 7.71
CA ILE A 136 28.55 -2.96 7.85
C ILE A 136 29.94 -3.15 7.21
N LEU A 137 30.54 -4.33 7.38
CA LEU A 137 31.86 -4.64 6.82
C LEU A 137 31.84 -4.66 5.29
N GLY A 138 30.80 -5.23 4.69
CA GLY A 138 30.60 -5.23 3.24
C GLY A 138 30.44 -3.81 2.69
N TYR A 139 29.66 -2.98 3.38
CA TYR A 139 29.47 -1.58 3.01
C TYR A 139 30.76 -0.77 3.10
N LEU A 140 31.53 -0.92 4.18
CA LEU A 140 32.76 -0.15 4.39
C LEU A 140 33.91 -0.57 3.46
N LEU A 141 34.02 -1.87 3.14
CA LEU A 141 35.12 -2.40 2.34
C LEU A 141 34.83 -2.42 0.83
N LEU A 142 33.59 -2.73 0.45
CA LEU A 142 33.20 -3.01 -0.94
C LEU A 142 32.10 -2.06 -1.45
N GLY A 143 31.47 -1.27 -0.59
CA GLY A 143 30.34 -0.41 -0.97
C GLY A 143 29.03 -1.17 -1.21
N ASN A 144 28.96 -2.44 -0.82
CA ASN A 144 27.75 -3.25 -0.97
C ASN A 144 26.83 -3.05 0.24
N ILE A 145 25.53 -2.87 -0.01
CA ILE A 145 24.50 -2.81 1.02
C ILE A 145 23.83 -4.16 1.04
N ASP A 146 23.69 -4.74 2.22
CA ASP A 146 22.98 -6.01 2.41
C ASP A 146 22.24 -5.90 3.75
N VAL A 147 20.93 -6.04 3.66
CA VAL A 147 19.96 -5.82 4.73
C VAL A 147 19.03 -7.02 4.77
N GLU A 148 19.05 -7.74 5.88
CA GLU A 148 18.14 -8.85 6.17
C GLU A 148 17.20 -8.41 7.30
N VAL A 149 15.92 -8.70 7.16
CA VAL A 149 14.87 -8.34 8.12
C VAL A 149 14.08 -9.61 8.43
N ASP A 150 14.14 -10.03 9.68
CA ASP A 150 13.38 -11.15 10.20
C ASP A 150 12.39 -10.66 11.26
N THR A 151 11.14 -11.05 11.12
CA THR A 151 10.12 -10.77 12.13
C THR A 151 9.07 -11.87 12.16
N MET A 152 8.28 -11.88 13.23
CA MET A 152 7.13 -12.77 13.38
C MET A 152 5.88 -11.91 13.62
N LEU A 153 4.81 -12.20 12.89
CA LEU A 153 3.51 -11.59 13.05
C LEU A 153 2.47 -12.68 13.27
N ASP A 154 1.91 -12.78 14.47
CA ASP A 154 0.97 -13.84 14.88
C ASP A 154 1.45 -15.25 14.50
N GLU A 155 2.66 -15.59 14.94
CA GLU A 155 3.36 -16.87 14.68
C GLU A 155 3.82 -17.09 13.22
N ALA A 156 3.46 -16.22 12.28
CA ALA A 156 3.89 -16.30 10.90
C ALA A 156 5.26 -15.63 10.68
N PRO A 157 6.29 -16.36 10.21
CA PRO A 157 7.59 -15.78 9.92
C PRO A 157 7.54 -14.92 8.65
N ILE A 158 8.17 -13.75 8.74
CA ILE A 158 8.38 -12.83 7.63
C ILE A 158 9.89 -12.62 7.51
N HIS A 159 10.43 -12.95 6.35
CA HIS A 159 11.86 -12.80 6.03
C HIS A 159 11.96 -11.88 4.81
N ALA A 160 12.76 -10.83 4.89
CA ALA A 160 12.99 -9.91 3.78
C ALA A 160 14.48 -9.59 3.65
N GLU A 161 15.03 -9.86 2.48
CA GLU A 161 16.44 -9.65 2.14
C GLU A 161 16.52 -8.60 1.03
N TYR A 162 17.37 -7.59 1.24
CA TYR A 162 17.72 -6.60 0.25
C TYR A 162 19.23 -6.49 0.13
N ALA A 163 19.76 -6.94 -0.99
CA ALA A 163 21.17 -6.77 -1.32
C ALA A 163 21.33 -5.80 -2.50
N ARG A 164 22.37 -4.98 -2.46
CA ARG A 164 22.72 -4.01 -3.49
C ARG A 164 24.23 -3.92 -3.61
N SER A 165 24.73 -4.13 -4.82
CA SER A 165 26.11 -3.92 -5.21
C SER A 165 26.23 -2.75 -6.20
N GLY A 166 27.44 -2.50 -6.69
CA GLY A 166 27.69 -1.48 -7.72
C GLY A 166 26.96 -1.73 -9.03
N SER A 167 26.58 -2.98 -9.35
CA SER A 167 26.01 -3.36 -10.65
C SER A 167 24.65 -4.05 -10.57
N GLU A 168 24.19 -4.48 -9.41
CA GLU A 168 22.96 -5.26 -9.26
C GLU A 168 22.34 -5.04 -7.88
N SER A 169 21.03 -5.18 -7.78
CA SER A 169 20.34 -5.30 -6.49
C SER A 169 19.36 -6.46 -6.53
N SER A 170 19.17 -7.16 -5.42
CA SER A 170 18.20 -8.24 -5.26
C SER A 170 17.26 -7.95 -4.10
N ILE A 171 16.00 -8.33 -4.27
CA ILE A 171 14.95 -8.29 -3.24
C ILE A 171 14.41 -9.70 -3.14
N LYS A 172 14.50 -10.30 -1.94
CA LYS A 172 13.77 -11.52 -1.60
C LYS A 172 12.83 -11.22 -0.45
N ILE A 173 11.57 -11.63 -0.56
CA ILE A 173 10.59 -11.50 0.52
C ILE A 173 9.88 -12.83 0.63
N GLU A 174 9.87 -13.42 1.81
CA GLU A 174 9.20 -14.66 2.12
C GLU A 174 8.28 -14.44 3.32
N VAL A 175 6.99 -14.66 3.11
CA VAL A 175 5.96 -14.63 4.13
C VAL A 175 5.30 -15.99 4.10
N THR A 176 5.30 -16.69 5.24
CA THR A 176 4.73 -18.04 5.33
C THR A 176 3.54 -18.04 6.27
N GLU A 177 2.38 -18.52 5.79
CA GLU A 177 1.17 -18.78 6.59
C GLU A 177 0.67 -17.59 7.45
N LEU A 178 0.80 -16.35 6.95
CA LEU A 178 0.34 -15.15 7.64
C LEU A 178 -1.19 -15.11 7.76
N PRO A 179 -1.77 -15.15 8.97
CA PRO A 179 -3.22 -14.97 9.13
C PRO A 179 -3.66 -13.59 8.63
N LEU A 180 -4.56 -13.55 7.65
CA LEU A 180 -5.10 -12.30 7.09
C LEU A 180 -5.90 -11.46 8.11
N GLY A 181 -6.40 -12.13 9.16
CA GLY A 181 -7.05 -11.51 10.32
C GLY A 181 -6.12 -10.57 11.11
N SER A 182 -4.81 -10.75 10.96
CA SER A 182 -3.76 -10.09 11.73
C SER A 182 -3.11 -8.92 11.01
N VAL A 183 -3.59 -8.59 9.81
CA VAL A 183 -3.05 -7.50 8.98
C VAL A 183 -4.10 -6.39 8.85
N PRO A 184 -4.18 -5.44 9.82
CA PRO A 184 -5.23 -4.42 9.86
C PRO A 184 -5.30 -3.58 8.59
N LYS A 185 -4.15 -3.27 7.99
CA LYS A 185 -4.09 -2.46 6.77
C LYS A 185 -4.77 -3.12 5.57
N LEU A 186 -4.73 -4.45 5.50
CA LEU A 186 -5.37 -5.16 4.40
C LEU A 186 -6.90 -5.18 4.59
N GLN A 187 -7.37 -5.38 5.82
CA GLN A 187 -8.80 -5.24 6.16
C GLN A 187 -9.31 -3.82 5.90
N GLN A 188 -8.54 -2.80 6.26
CA GLN A 188 -8.86 -1.40 5.96
C GLN A 188 -8.90 -1.12 4.45
N ALA A 189 -7.98 -1.71 3.68
CA ALA A 189 -7.94 -1.52 2.23
C ALA A 189 -9.13 -2.17 1.52
N LEU A 190 -9.60 -3.32 2.02
CA LEU A 190 -10.79 -4.00 1.47
C LEU A 190 -12.10 -3.51 2.10
N GLY A 191 -12.05 -2.87 3.27
CA GLY A 191 -13.21 -2.47 4.05
C GLY A 191 -13.98 -3.65 4.66
N ALA A 192 -13.37 -4.83 4.75
CA ALA A 192 -14.01 -6.07 5.18
C ALA A 192 -13.06 -6.88 6.08
N PRO A 193 -13.59 -7.64 7.06
CA PRO A 193 -12.85 -8.72 7.70
C PRO A 193 -12.31 -9.70 6.68
N LEU A 194 -11.08 -10.16 6.91
CA LEU A 194 -10.45 -11.18 6.09
C LEU A 194 -10.01 -12.34 6.97
N ARG A 195 -10.22 -13.55 6.47
CA ARG A 195 -9.75 -14.78 7.09
C ARG A 195 -8.97 -15.58 6.07
N GLY A 196 -8.17 -16.53 6.56
CA GLY A 196 -7.32 -17.39 5.75
C GLY A 196 -5.83 -17.18 6.05
N LEU A 197 -5.01 -18.06 5.47
CA LEU A 197 -3.56 -18.05 5.62
C LEU A 197 -2.92 -17.57 4.32
N PHE A 198 -2.07 -16.55 4.43
CA PHE A 198 -1.45 -15.89 3.30
C PHE A 198 0.03 -16.22 3.23
N ALA A 199 0.50 -16.60 2.04
CA ALA A 199 1.90 -16.75 1.74
C ALA A 199 2.30 -15.88 0.56
N LEU A 200 3.50 -15.30 0.63
CA LEU A 200 4.07 -14.45 -0.40
C LEU A 200 5.54 -14.80 -0.56
N HIS A 201 5.93 -15.13 -1.79
CA HIS A 201 7.34 -15.27 -2.15
C HIS A 201 7.65 -14.29 -3.29
N VAL A 202 8.56 -13.37 -3.03
CA VAL A 202 9.13 -12.43 -4.00
C VAL A 202 10.59 -12.80 -4.15
N ASP A 203 11.04 -13.07 -5.36
CA ASP A 203 12.46 -13.17 -5.70
C ASP A 203 12.69 -12.34 -6.96
N MET A 204 13.42 -11.24 -6.80
CA MET A 204 13.63 -10.27 -7.87
C MET A 204 15.07 -9.78 -7.88
N THR A 205 15.69 -9.83 -9.05
CA THR A 205 17.02 -9.28 -9.33
C THR A 205 16.88 -8.10 -10.28
N MET A 206 17.57 -7.00 -10.00
CA MET A 206 17.54 -5.73 -10.72
C MET A 206 18.95 -5.39 -11.20
N PRO A 207 19.30 -5.74 -12.44
CA PRO A 207 20.53 -5.31 -13.08
C PRO A 207 20.62 -3.78 -13.11
N GLU A 208 21.83 -3.26 -12.94
CA GLU A 208 22.15 -1.82 -12.86
C GLU A 208 21.40 -1.06 -11.75
N ASN A 209 20.80 -1.78 -10.79
CA ASN A 209 19.92 -1.23 -9.76
C ASN A 209 18.67 -0.52 -10.33
N LEU A 210 18.17 -0.99 -11.48
CA LEU A 210 16.99 -0.43 -12.16
C LEU A 210 15.83 -1.43 -12.15
N PHE A 211 14.67 -0.98 -11.68
CA PHE A 211 13.43 -1.76 -11.74
C PHE A 211 12.99 -2.01 -13.20
N GLU A 212 13.32 -1.11 -14.12
CA GLU A 212 13.05 -1.26 -15.57
C GLU A 212 13.78 -2.44 -16.22
N LYS A 213 14.78 -3.03 -15.55
CA LYS A 213 15.53 -4.20 -16.01
C LYS A 213 15.30 -5.44 -15.14
N ALA A 214 14.37 -5.37 -14.19
CA ALA A 214 14.21 -6.43 -13.21
C ALA A 214 13.80 -7.77 -13.84
N GLU A 215 14.28 -8.86 -13.25
CA GLU A 215 13.97 -10.24 -13.58
C GLU A 215 13.65 -11.01 -12.30
N GLY A 216 12.73 -11.97 -12.36
CA GLY A 216 12.37 -12.78 -11.20
C GLY A 216 10.92 -13.27 -11.21
N SER A 217 10.37 -13.52 -10.03
CA SER A 217 9.00 -13.97 -9.85
C SER A 217 8.39 -13.50 -8.54
N ILE A 218 7.08 -13.32 -8.55
CA ILE A 218 6.27 -13.03 -7.38
C ILE A 218 5.17 -14.10 -7.34
N SER A 219 5.17 -14.94 -6.32
CA SER A 219 4.09 -15.90 -6.06
C SER A 219 3.32 -15.52 -4.81
N LEU A 220 2.00 -15.60 -4.90
CA LEU A 220 1.07 -15.31 -3.83
C LEU A 220 0.15 -16.51 -3.67
N GLU A 221 -0.05 -16.93 -2.43
CA GLU A 221 -0.94 -18.00 -2.06
C GLU A 221 -1.83 -17.57 -0.89
N CYS A 222 -3.09 -17.96 -0.95
CA CYS A 222 -4.08 -17.66 0.07
C CYS A 222 -4.90 -18.92 0.29
N ALA A 223 -4.66 -19.63 1.38
CA ALA A 223 -5.37 -20.85 1.74
C ALA A 223 -6.61 -20.53 2.56
N SER A 224 -7.74 -21.12 2.15
CA SER A 224 -9.04 -21.00 2.85
C SER A 224 -9.43 -19.55 3.13
N CYS A 225 -9.31 -18.70 2.12
CA CYS A 225 -9.52 -17.27 2.31
C CYS A 225 -11.00 -16.92 2.21
N SER A 226 -11.50 -16.15 3.18
CA SER A 226 -12.87 -15.63 3.16
C SER A 226 -12.91 -14.13 3.43
N ILE A 227 -13.92 -13.46 2.88
CA ILE A 227 -14.16 -12.03 3.04
C ILE A 227 -15.51 -11.84 3.73
N GLY A 228 -15.53 -11.03 4.78
CA GLY A 228 -16.73 -10.71 5.55
C GLY A 228 -17.06 -11.76 6.60
N ASP A 229 -17.90 -11.35 7.55
CA ASP A 229 -18.38 -12.14 8.67
C ASP A 229 -19.91 -12.18 8.76
N GLY A 230 -20.60 -11.49 7.85
CA GLY A 230 -22.07 -11.35 7.87
C GLY A 230 -22.61 -10.34 8.89
N GLU A 231 -21.76 -9.78 9.74
CA GLU A 231 -22.16 -8.93 10.86
C GLU A 231 -21.63 -7.50 10.71
N GLU A 232 -20.38 -7.35 10.25
CA GLU A 232 -19.74 -6.06 10.13
C GLU A 232 -20.24 -5.28 8.90
N LEU A 233 -20.44 -3.98 9.11
CA LEU A 233 -20.90 -3.06 8.09
C LEU A 233 -19.73 -2.65 7.19
N LEU A 234 -19.74 -3.08 5.93
CA LEU A 234 -18.75 -2.66 4.95
C LEU A 234 -19.06 -1.25 4.45
N PHE A 235 -18.10 -0.34 4.66
CA PHE A 235 -18.16 1.02 4.14
C PHE A 235 -17.49 1.10 2.77
N ILE A 236 -18.27 1.37 1.72
CA ILE A 236 -17.72 1.55 0.37
C ILE A 236 -17.17 2.98 0.23
N PRO A 237 -15.85 3.18 0.10
CA PRO A 237 -15.27 4.51 -0.02
C PRO A 237 -15.76 5.22 -1.28
N GLY A 238 -16.16 6.49 -1.13
CA GLY A 238 -16.68 7.31 -2.23
C GLY A 238 -18.14 7.06 -2.60
N SER A 239 -18.85 6.17 -1.89
CA SER A 239 -20.28 5.98 -2.07
C SER A 239 -21.08 7.07 -1.35
N SER A 240 -22.10 7.63 -2.00
CA SER A 240 -22.99 8.65 -1.43
C SER A 240 -24.39 8.09 -1.21
N GLY A 241 -25.05 8.46 -0.11
CA GLY A 241 -26.44 8.10 0.15
C GLY A 241 -26.58 6.87 1.06
N ILE A 242 -27.53 5.99 0.75
CA ILE A 242 -27.88 4.82 1.60
C ILE A 242 -26.71 3.84 1.80
N THR A 243 -25.78 3.74 0.85
CA THR A 243 -24.59 2.88 0.95
C THR A 243 -23.51 3.46 1.86
N ALA A 244 -23.60 4.74 2.23
CA ALA A 244 -22.68 5.37 3.18
C ALA A 244 -22.91 4.90 4.62
N LYS A 245 -24.07 4.29 4.92
CA LYS A 245 -24.37 3.70 6.23
C LYS A 245 -23.73 2.32 6.45
N GLY A 246 -23.01 1.83 5.45
CA GLY A 246 -22.44 0.50 5.43
C GLY A 246 -23.45 -0.55 4.98
N ILE A 247 -22.95 -1.62 4.37
CA ILE A 247 -23.74 -2.78 3.93
C ILE A 247 -23.13 -4.01 4.59
N THR A 248 -23.93 -4.84 5.25
CA THR A 248 -23.45 -6.14 5.74
C THR A 248 -23.19 -7.05 4.54
N ILE A 249 -21.96 -7.56 4.47
CA ILE A 249 -21.56 -8.52 3.43
C ILE A 249 -21.56 -9.89 4.09
N PRO A 250 -22.29 -10.88 3.54
CA PRO A 250 -22.21 -12.25 4.06
C PRO A 250 -20.77 -12.75 3.95
N GLU A 251 -20.40 -13.76 4.73
CA GLU A 251 -19.11 -14.42 4.52
C GLU A 251 -19.05 -15.01 3.10
N ILE A 252 -18.09 -14.54 2.31
CA ILE A 252 -17.82 -14.99 0.94
C ILE A 252 -16.57 -15.85 0.99
N ASP A 253 -16.70 -17.13 0.63
CA ASP A 253 -15.56 -18.03 0.48
C ASP A 253 -14.83 -17.75 -0.84
N LEU A 254 -13.55 -17.40 -0.78
CA LEU A 254 -12.66 -17.22 -1.94
C LEU A 254 -11.92 -18.52 -2.30
N GLY A 255 -12.00 -19.54 -1.45
CA GLY A 255 -11.29 -20.80 -1.58
C GLY A 255 -9.78 -20.65 -1.43
N THR A 256 -9.03 -21.39 -2.26
CA THR A 256 -7.57 -21.28 -2.34
C THR A 256 -7.19 -20.43 -3.54
N LEU A 257 -6.58 -19.27 -3.30
CA LEU A 257 -6.05 -18.43 -4.35
C LEU A 257 -4.56 -18.74 -4.54
N VAL A 258 -4.18 -19.06 -5.77
CA VAL A 258 -2.76 -19.19 -6.15
C VAL A 258 -2.52 -18.25 -7.33
N GLY A 259 -1.53 -17.38 -7.19
CA GLY A 259 -1.14 -16.39 -8.16
C GLY A 259 0.35 -16.43 -8.42
N LYS A 260 0.76 -16.48 -9.68
CA LYS A 260 2.17 -16.31 -10.07
C LYS A 260 2.31 -15.18 -11.08
N LEU A 261 3.21 -14.26 -10.78
CA LEU A 261 3.63 -13.18 -11.66
C LEU A 261 5.10 -13.41 -12.01
N LYS A 262 5.40 -13.45 -13.30
CA LYS A 262 6.77 -13.51 -13.80
C LYS A 262 7.26 -12.11 -14.12
N VAL A 263 8.43 -11.77 -13.63
CA VAL A 263 9.09 -10.50 -13.90
C VAL A 263 10.18 -10.74 -14.93
N ALA A 264 10.08 -10.10 -16.09
CA ALA A 264 11.09 -10.16 -17.14
C ALA A 264 11.24 -8.78 -17.78
N GLU A 265 12.48 -8.32 -17.94
CA GLU A 265 12.81 -7.03 -18.56
C GLU A 265 12.00 -5.86 -17.95
N GLY A 266 11.91 -5.82 -16.62
CA GLY A 266 11.16 -4.80 -15.90
C GLY A 266 9.65 -4.83 -16.15
N ARG A 267 9.08 -5.96 -16.57
CA ARG A 267 7.62 -6.14 -16.70
C ARG A 267 7.19 -7.35 -15.89
N ALA A 268 6.31 -7.13 -14.91
CA ALA A 268 5.65 -8.20 -14.19
C ALA A 268 4.38 -8.63 -14.94
N THR A 269 4.32 -9.86 -15.43
CA THR A 269 3.16 -10.41 -16.15
C THR A 269 2.51 -11.52 -15.34
N VAL A 270 1.19 -11.51 -15.24
CA VAL A 270 0.42 -12.57 -14.57
C VAL A 270 0.46 -13.82 -15.46
N GLU A 271 1.01 -14.93 -14.96
CA GLU A 271 1.07 -16.20 -15.70
C GLU A 271 -0.21 -17.02 -15.44
N ASP A 272 -0.46 -17.34 -14.17
CA ASP A 272 -1.63 -18.08 -13.73
C ASP A 272 -2.17 -17.43 -12.47
N PHE A 273 -3.36 -16.85 -12.57
CA PHE A 273 -4.13 -16.36 -11.44
C PHE A 273 -5.60 -16.67 -11.69
N LYS A 274 -6.04 -17.80 -11.16
CA LYS A 274 -7.43 -18.26 -11.22
C LYS A 274 -7.78 -18.85 -9.87
N THR A 275 -8.91 -18.42 -9.30
CA THR A 275 -9.53 -19.14 -8.19
C THR A 275 -10.95 -19.53 -8.56
N LYS A 276 -11.36 -20.67 -8.04
CA LYS A 276 -12.71 -21.20 -8.13
C LYS A 276 -13.11 -21.66 -6.74
N SER A 277 -14.09 -21.01 -6.16
CA SER A 277 -14.67 -21.37 -4.88
C SER A 277 -16.15 -21.74 -5.04
N ALA A 278 -16.80 -22.08 -3.93
CA ALA A 278 -18.25 -22.34 -3.92
C ALA A 278 -19.06 -21.07 -4.22
N ASP A 279 -18.52 -19.89 -3.86
CA ASP A 279 -19.23 -18.63 -3.91
C ASP A 279 -18.81 -17.75 -5.10
N ILE A 280 -17.55 -17.80 -5.55
CA ILE A 280 -17.03 -16.98 -6.64
C ILE A 280 -16.04 -17.72 -7.56
N GLU A 281 -15.92 -17.26 -8.81
CA GLU A 281 -14.77 -17.56 -9.67
C GLU A 281 -14.07 -16.25 -10.06
N LEU A 282 -12.74 -16.22 -10.00
CA LEU A 282 -11.95 -15.02 -10.24
C LEU A 282 -10.80 -15.36 -11.18
N GLU A 283 -10.62 -14.57 -12.23
CA GLU A 283 -9.51 -14.66 -13.19
C GLU A 283 -8.82 -13.29 -13.26
N LEU A 284 -7.51 -13.25 -13.04
CA LEU A 284 -6.71 -12.03 -13.16
C LEU A 284 -5.73 -12.20 -14.31
N THR A 285 -5.66 -11.20 -15.19
CA THR A 285 -4.76 -11.18 -16.34
C THR A 285 -4.13 -9.79 -16.49
N GLY A 286 -3.03 -9.70 -17.23
CA GLY A 286 -2.38 -8.43 -17.56
C GLY A 286 -0.97 -8.33 -17.02
N ASP A 287 -0.45 -7.11 -16.98
CA ASP A 287 0.93 -6.84 -16.64
C ASP A 287 1.08 -5.52 -15.84
N MET A 288 2.26 -5.35 -15.26
CA MET A 288 2.69 -4.15 -14.56
C MET A 288 4.11 -3.82 -15.04
N PRO A 289 4.29 -2.83 -15.94
CA PRO A 289 5.61 -2.29 -16.22
C PRO A 289 6.18 -1.63 -14.95
N LEU A 290 7.36 -2.09 -14.57
CA LEU A 290 8.16 -1.58 -13.48
C LEU A 290 8.93 -0.35 -13.98
N LYS A 291 8.85 0.76 -13.24
CA LYS A 291 9.56 2.01 -13.55
C LYS A 291 10.47 2.42 -12.41
N ASP A 292 11.43 3.29 -12.69
CA ASP A 292 12.30 3.89 -11.70
C ASP A 292 11.89 5.35 -11.39
N PRO A 293 11.56 5.71 -10.13
CA PRO A 293 11.36 4.82 -8.96
C PRO A 293 10.09 3.97 -9.07
N PHE A 294 10.04 2.85 -8.33
CA PHE A 294 8.93 1.89 -8.34
C PHE A 294 7.54 2.51 -8.10
N SER A 295 7.46 3.65 -7.41
CA SER A 295 6.20 4.39 -7.20
C SER A 295 5.54 4.88 -8.50
N LYS A 296 6.30 4.96 -9.60
CA LYS A 296 5.82 5.30 -10.95
C LYS A 296 5.39 4.08 -11.76
N SER A 297 5.64 2.86 -11.29
CA SER A 297 5.14 1.63 -11.93
C SER A 297 3.62 1.69 -12.03
N GLU A 298 3.07 1.15 -13.11
CA GLU A 298 1.65 1.26 -13.42
C GLU A 298 1.01 -0.12 -13.47
N PHE A 299 -0.11 -0.29 -12.78
CA PHE A 299 -0.93 -1.47 -12.92
C PHE A 299 -1.66 -1.45 -14.28
N ALA A 300 -1.68 -2.59 -14.97
CA ALA A 300 -2.50 -2.80 -16.16
C ALA A 300 -3.21 -4.17 -16.09
N PHE A 301 -3.76 -4.49 -14.91
CA PHE A 301 -4.47 -5.74 -14.69
C PHE A 301 -5.95 -5.67 -15.09
N GLN A 302 -6.47 -6.80 -15.54
CA GLN A 302 -7.87 -7.04 -15.86
C GLN A 302 -8.34 -8.21 -15.02
N MET A 303 -9.40 -7.99 -14.27
CA MET A 303 -9.97 -8.93 -13.33
C MET A 303 -11.37 -9.32 -13.83
N LYS A 304 -11.63 -10.61 -14.01
CA LYS A 304 -12.96 -11.13 -14.27
C LYS A 304 -13.44 -11.83 -12.99
N LEU A 305 -14.64 -11.47 -12.55
CA LEU A 305 -15.29 -12.02 -11.37
C LEU A 305 -16.64 -12.60 -11.76
N LEU A 306 -16.86 -13.87 -11.50
CA LEU A 306 -18.14 -14.53 -11.60
C LEU A 306 -18.68 -14.76 -10.19
N VAL A 307 -19.84 -14.17 -9.88
CA VAL A 307 -20.56 -14.44 -8.64
C VAL A 307 -21.47 -15.62 -8.89
N THR A 308 -21.25 -16.75 -8.20
CA THR A 308 -22.06 -17.95 -8.40
C THR A 308 -23.51 -17.71 -7.98
N GLN A 309 -24.44 -18.53 -8.51
CA GLN A 309 -25.85 -18.42 -8.11
C GLN A 309 -26.06 -18.74 -6.63
N ALA A 310 -25.26 -19.66 -6.07
CA ALA A 310 -25.30 -19.99 -4.65
C ALA A 310 -25.09 -18.76 -3.77
N LEU A 311 -24.12 -17.89 -4.12
CA LEU A 311 -23.88 -16.65 -3.38
C LEU A 311 -24.98 -15.60 -3.64
N GLN A 312 -25.48 -15.50 -4.87
CA GLN A 312 -26.58 -14.59 -5.20
C GLN A 312 -27.88 -14.95 -4.45
N ASP A 313 -28.13 -16.25 -4.23
CA ASP A 313 -29.31 -16.71 -3.49
C ASP A 313 -29.15 -16.50 -1.97
N LYS A 314 -27.93 -16.55 -1.44
CA LYS A 314 -27.62 -16.22 -0.03
C LYS A 314 -27.77 -14.73 0.28
N SER A 315 -27.58 -13.84 -0.69
CA SER A 315 -27.64 -12.39 -0.48
C SER A 315 -28.35 -11.65 -1.60
N GLU A 316 -29.56 -11.16 -1.29
CA GLU A 316 -30.34 -10.32 -2.19
C GLU A 316 -29.58 -9.05 -2.59
N THR A 317 -28.78 -8.48 -1.69
CA THR A 317 -27.97 -7.30 -1.96
C THR A 317 -26.90 -7.58 -3.02
N LEU A 318 -26.20 -8.72 -2.93
CA LEU A 318 -25.21 -9.11 -3.93
C LEU A 318 -25.88 -9.43 -5.28
N ARG A 319 -27.01 -10.15 -5.26
CA ARG A 319 -27.81 -10.40 -6.46
C ARG A 319 -28.22 -9.10 -7.14
N PHE A 320 -28.72 -8.13 -6.37
CA PHE A 320 -29.08 -6.82 -6.88
C PHE A 320 -27.86 -6.06 -7.42
N ALA A 321 -26.71 -6.12 -6.74
CA ALA A 321 -25.47 -5.49 -7.20
C ALA A 321 -24.99 -6.06 -8.54
N VAL A 322 -25.05 -7.39 -8.73
CA VAL A 322 -24.71 -8.06 -10.00
C VAL A 322 -25.70 -7.69 -11.10
N GLN A 323 -27.00 -7.68 -10.81
CA GLN A 323 -28.05 -7.34 -11.78
C GLN A 323 -28.00 -5.87 -12.21
N THR A 324 -27.72 -4.96 -11.27
CA THR A 324 -27.61 -3.52 -11.51
C THR A 324 -26.21 -3.05 -11.90
N ALA A 325 -25.23 -3.97 -11.94
CA ALA A 325 -23.89 -3.68 -12.43
C ALA A 325 -23.98 -2.99 -13.79
N GLY A 326 -23.26 -1.87 -13.92
CA GLY A 326 -23.32 -1.06 -15.14
C GLY A 326 -22.91 -1.88 -16.37
N PRO A 327 -23.39 -1.50 -17.57
CA PRO A 327 -22.99 -2.16 -18.82
C PRO A 327 -21.48 -2.08 -19.05
N SER A 328 -20.77 -1.17 -18.37
CA SER A 328 -19.31 -1.09 -18.38
C SER A 328 -18.61 -2.26 -17.69
N SER A 329 -19.30 -2.97 -16.80
CA SER A 329 -18.72 -4.05 -15.99
C SER A 329 -19.20 -5.43 -16.44
N LYS A 330 -20.39 -5.56 -17.02
CA LYS A 330 -20.86 -6.83 -17.59
C LYS A 330 -20.05 -7.20 -18.84
N MET A 331 -19.54 -8.42 -18.93
CA MET A 331 -18.81 -8.90 -20.11
C MET A 331 -19.74 -9.26 -21.28
N ASP A 332 -19.19 -9.38 -22.49
CA ASP A 332 -19.94 -9.85 -23.68
C ASP A 332 -19.74 -11.36 -23.85
N PRO A 333 -20.63 -12.08 -24.57
CA PRO A 333 -20.41 -13.49 -24.93
C PRO A 333 -19.03 -13.70 -25.57
N PRO A 334 -18.29 -14.76 -25.21
CA PRO A 334 -18.71 -15.97 -24.48
C PRO A 334 -18.72 -15.85 -22.94
N ASP A 335 -18.19 -14.77 -22.37
CA ASP A 335 -18.05 -14.59 -20.92
C ASP A 335 -19.32 -13.95 -20.30
N ASP A 336 -20.51 -14.33 -20.78
CA ASP A 336 -21.77 -13.78 -20.24
C ASP A 336 -21.94 -14.17 -18.76
N GLY A 337 -22.42 -13.24 -17.95
CA GLY A 337 -22.49 -13.37 -16.49
C GLY A 337 -21.21 -12.97 -15.72
N TRP A 338 -20.05 -12.86 -16.39
CA TRP A 338 -18.84 -12.35 -15.74
C TRP A 338 -18.88 -10.83 -15.58
N LEU A 339 -18.36 -10.36 -14.44
CA LEU A 339 -18.08 -8.97 -14.18
C LEU A 339 -16.59 -8.69 -14.44
N GLY A 340 -16.32 -7.88 -15.46
CA GLY A 340 -14.99 -7.45 -15.82
C GLY A 340 -14.62 -6.10 -15.21
N PHE A 341 -13.44 -6.04 -14.60
CA PHE A 341 -12.83 -4.85 -14.04
C PHE A 341 -11.38 -4.68 -14.52
N LYS A 342 -10.89 -3.45 -14.50
CA LYS A 342 -9.53 -3.05 -14.83
C LYS A 342 -8.94 -2.33 -13.63
N LEU A 343 -7.81 -2.82 -13.15
CA LEU A 343 -6.98 -2.13 -12.18
C LEU A 343 -5.89 -1.37 -12.94
N ARG A 344 -5.98 -0.04 -12.95
CA ARG A 344 -5.05 0.84 -13.67
C ARG A 344 -4.52 1.96 -12.81
N GLY A 345 -3.40 2.55 -13.23
CA GLY A 345 -2.80 3.71 -12.57
C GLY A 345 -1.52 3.34 -11.83
N THR A 346 -0.89 4.34 -11.22
CA THR A 346 0.39 4.12 -10.53
C THR A 346 0.20 3.32 -9.25
N VAL A 347 1.25 2.63 -8.78
CA VAL A 347 1.22 1.84 -7.54
C VAL A 347 0.71 2.65 -6.34
N GLY A 348 1.05 3.94 -6.26
CA GLY A 348 0.58 4.82 -5.18
C GLY A 348 -0.87 5.32 -5.32
N LYS A 349 -1.49 5.21 -6.49
CA LYS A 349 -2.86 5.70 -6.78
C LYS A 349 -3.60 4.75 -7.74
N PRO A 350 -3.83 3.49 -7.35
CA PRO A 350 -4.56 2.55 -8.17
C PRO A 350 -6.01 3.03 -8.38
N ARG A 351 -6.56 2.74 -9.56
CA ARG A 351 -7.94 3.04 -9.94
C ARG A 351 -8.60 1.78 -10.46
N PHE A 352 -9.77 1.50 -9.94
CA PHE A 352 -10.59 0.38 -10.36
C PHE A 352 -11.71 0.87 -11.28
N MET A 353 -11.85 0.27 -12.46
CA MET A 353 -12.83 0.68 -13.48
C MET A 353 -13.46 -0.54 -14.15
N GLY A 354 -14.70 -0.45 -14.65
CA GLY A 354 -15.28 -1.54 -15.44
C GLY A 354 -14.51 -1.79 -16.75
N ILE A 355 -14.44 -3.03 -17.23
CA ILE A 355 -13.62 -3.43 -18.39
C ILE A 355 -14.05 -2.70 -19.68
N LYS A 356 -15.35 -2.48 -19.86
CA LYS A 356 -15.95 -1.73 -20.99
C LYS A 356 -16.12 -0.25 -20.69
N SER A 357 -15.55 0.26 -19.60
CA SER A 357 -15.55 1.71 -19.38
C SER A 357 -14.77 2.38 -20.50
N LYS A 358 -15.45 3.26 -21.25
CA LYS A 358 -14.82 4.05 -22.32
C LYS A 358 -13.64 4.82 -21.74
N THR A 359 -12.52 4.83 -22.45
CA THR A 359 -11.36 5.63 -22.06
C THR A 359 -11.73 7.12 -22.00
N ALA A 360 -10.97 7.94 -21.26
CA ALA A 360 -11.25 9.38 -21.20
C ALA A 360 -11.25 10.03 -22.60
N GLU A 361 -10.39 9.53 -23.48
CA GLU A 361 -10.29 9.95 -24.88
C GLU A 361 -11.52 9.53 -25.68
N GLU A 362 -11.97 8.29 -25.57
CA GLU A 362 -13.22 7.84 -26.21
C GLU A 362 -14.43 8.61 -25.72
N ARG A 363 -14.51 8.90 -24.42
CA ARG A 363 -15.58 9.76 -23.86
C ARG A 363 -15.50 11.18 -24.42
N MET A 364 -14.30 11.72 -24.62
CA MET A 364 -14.12 13.03 -25.24
C MET A 364 -14.52 13.02 -26.71
N LEU A 365 -14.16 11.98 -27.46
CA LEU A 365 -14.55 11.80 -28.87
C LEU A 365 -16.06 11.65 -29.00
N GLU A 366 -16.69 10.81 -28.19
CA GLU A 366 -18.15 10.65 -28.15
C GLU A 366 -18.83 11.98 -27.76
N ARG A 367 -18.31 12.70 -26.77
CA ARG A 367 -18.85 14.01 -26.36
C ARG A 367 -18.71 15.03 -27.49
N ARG A 368 -17.60 15.01 -28.24
CA ARG A 368 -17.40 15.86 -29.44
C ARG A 368 -18.38 15.50 -30.54
N GLN A 369 -18.57 14.21 -30.84
CA GLN A 369 -19.53 13.73 -31.83
C GLN A 369 -20.96 14.12 -31.45
N LYS A 370 -21.37 13.85 -30.21
CA LYS A 370 -22.70 14.21 -29.69
C LYS A 370 -22.93 15.72 -29.69
N ASN A 371 -21.91 16.52 -29.41
CA ASN A 371 -22.00 17.98 -29.50
C ASN A 371 -22.12 18.45 -30.95
N ALA A 372 -21.34 17.87 -31.87
CA ALA A 372 -21.42 18.18 -33.30
C ALA A 372 -22.80 17.82 -33.88
N GLU A 373 -23.37 16.67 -33.50
CA GLU A 373 -24.73 16.26 -33.86
C GLU A 373 -25.78 17.22 -33.31
N ARG A 374 -25.66 17.64 -32.04
CA ARG A 374 -26.55 18.63 -31.43
C ARG A 374 -26.46 19.99 -32.13
N GLU A 375 -25.27 20.42 -32.53
CA GLU A 375 -25.08 21.66 -33.28
C GLU A 375 -25.64 21.56 -34.71
N ALA A 376 -25.42 20.44 -35.40
CA ALA A 376 -26.01 20.18 -36.70
C ALA A 376 -27.54 20.19 -36.63
N ALA A 377 -28.12 19.53 -35.61
CA ALA A 377 -29.56 19.52 -35.37
C ALA A 377 -30.10 20.92 -35.07
N LYS A 378 -29.39 21.73 -34.27
CA LYS A 378 -29.76 23.14 -34.02
C LYS A 378 -29.71 23.96 -35.31
N LYS A 379 -28.65 23.85 -36.11
CA LYS A 379 -28.52 24.55 -37.40
C LYS A 379 -29.63 24.15 -38.39
N ALA A 380 -29.98 22.86 -38.45
CA ALA A 380 -31.08 22.37 -39.27
C ALA A 380 -32.44 22.94 -38.82
N ARG A 381 -32.71 23.00 -37.52
CA ARG A 381 -33.92 23.62 -36.95
C ARG A 381 -34.00 25.13 -37.23
N THR A 382 -32.87 25.84 -37.15
CA THR A 382 -32.86 27.27 -37.47
C THR A 382 -33.12 27.51 -38.95
N LYS A 383 -32.52 26.70 -39.83
CA LYS A 383 -32.77 26.76 -41.28
C LYS A 383 -34.23 26.49 -41.63
N SER A 384 -34.84 25.44 -41.09
CA SER A 384 -36.25 25.13 -41.37
C SER A 384 -37.19 26.22 -40.83
N ARG A 385 -36.88 26.83 -39.69
CA ARG A 385 -37.66 27.96 -39.14
C ARG A 385 -37.52 29.22 -39.98
N SER A 386 -36.34 29.51 -40.54
CA SER A 386 -36.17 30.63 -41.47
C SER A 386 -36.93 30.40 -42.77
N THR A 387 -36.86 29.20 -43.36
CA THR A 387 -37.58 28.87 -44.60
C THR A 387 -39.09 28.99 -44.40
N LYS A 388 -39.63 28.41 -43.32
CA LYS A 388 -41.06 28.51 -42.99
C LYS A 388 -41.52 29.97 -42.79
N LYS A 389 -40.69 30.80 -42.15
CA LYS A 389 -41.00 32.23 -41.95
C LYS A 389 -41.01 32.99 -43.28
N THR A 390 -40.11 32.66 -44.21
CA THR A 390 -40.11 33.25 -45.55
C THR A 390 -41.35 32.80 -46.34
N GLU A 391 -41.69 31.51 -46.33
CA GLU A 391 -42.89 30.99 -47.01
C GLU A 391 -44.19 31.60 -46.44
N GLU A 392 -44.29 31.76 -45.12
CA GLU A 392 -45.44 32.40 -44.46
C GLU A 392 -45.55 33.88 -44.82
N LYS A 393 -44.41 34.59 -44.90
CA LYS A 393 -44.39 35.99 -45.33
C LYS A 393 -44.80 36.14 -46.81
N ASP A 394 -44.27 35.29 -47.68
CA ASP A 394 -44.58 35.30 -49.12
C ASP A 394 -46.05 34.93 -49.37
N ALA A 395 -46.63 34.03 -48.56
CA ALA A 395 -48.06 33.70 -48.60
C ALA A 395 -48.94 34.87 -48.12
N LEU A 396 -48.50 35.60 -47.09
CA LEU A 396 -49.20 36.79 -46.60
C LEU A 396 -49.19 37.92 -47.64
N GLU A 397 -48.06 38.15 -48.33
CA GLU A 397 -47.94 39.16 -49.38
C GLU A 397 -48.80 38.83 -50.62
N ARG A 398 -49.04 37.54 -50.92
CA ARG A 398 -49.94 37.15 -52.04
C ARG A 398 -51.43 37.28 -51.73
N ASN A 399 -51.82 37.28 -50.46
CA ASN A 399 -53.24 37.34 -50.07
C ASN A 399 -53.76 38.77 -49.86
N ASN A 400 -52.86 39.76 -49.75
CA ASN A 400 -53.23 41.17 -49.77
C ASN A 400 -53.28 41.66 -51.22
N GLY A 401 -54.44 41.46 -51.86
CA GLY A 401 -54.75 42.07 -53.16
C GLY A 401 -54.76 43.60 -53.10
N PRO A 402 -54.70 44.28 -54.26
CA PRO A 402 -54.53 45.73 -54.34
C PRO A 402 -55.77 46.47 -53.82
N GLU A 403 -55.67 47.06 -52.63
CA GLU A 403 -56.68 48.02 -52.17
C GLU A 403 -56.54 49.36 -52.91
N LEU A 404 -57.70 49.82 -53.38
CA LEU A 404 -57.96 51.06 -54.11
C LEU A 404 -57.64 52.32 -53.26
N PRO A 405 -57.40 53.47 -53.92
CA PRO A 405 -57.09 54.72 -53.23
C PRO A 405 -58.38 55.35 -52.69
N SER A 406 -58.42 55.65 -51.39
CA SER A 406 -59.47 56.48 -50.79
C SER A 406 -58.88 57.74 -50.16
N VAL A 407 -59.41 58.85 -50.63
CA VAL A 407 -59.11 60.25 -50.30
C VAL A 407 -60.12 60.73 -49.26
N GLY A 408 -59.69 61.54 -48.28
CA GLY A 408 -60.56 62.56 -47.70
C GLY A 408 -60.62 62.66 -46.17
N ALA A 409 -59.94 63.68 -45.66
CA ALA A 409 -60.25 64.59 -44.54
C ALA A 409 -61.31 64.21 -43.48
N GLY A 410 -60.95 64.39 -42.20
CA GLY A 410 -61.89 64.44 -41.10
C GLY A 410 -61.22 64.74 -39.76
N GLU A 411 -61.64 65.83 -39.15
CA GLU A 411 -61.08 66.55 -38.00
C GLU A 411 -61.50 65.93 -36.64
N THR A 412 -60.86 66.41 -35.56
CA THR A 412 -61.27 66.39 -34.14
C THR A 412 -60.95 65.18 -33.23
N GLY A 413 -60.09 65.44 -32.23
CA GLY A 413 -60.51 65.40 -30.83
C GLY A 413 -60.08 64.21 -29.95
N GLY A 414 -59.17 64.48 -29.00
CA GLY A 414 -59.40 64.07 -27.61
C GLY A 414 -58.57 62.92 -27.02
N ALA A 415 -57.64 63.31 -26.14
CA ALA A 415 -57.36 62.77 -24.80
C ALA A 415 -56.63 61.42 -24.60
N ASP A 416 -55.44 61.55 -23.99
CA ASP A 416 -54.96 60.84 -22.80
C ASP A 416 -54.81 59.30 -22.81
N ARG A 417 -53.56 58.82 -22.94
CA ARG A 417 -52.77 58.22 -21.82
C ARG A 417 -51.48 57.52 -22.31
N GLU A 418 -50.37 57.87 -21.65
CA GLU A 418 -49.09 57.17 -21.46
C GLU A 418 -49.21 55.65 -21.12
N PRO A 419 -48.13 54.81 -21.11
CA PRO A 419 -46.70 55.15 -21.20
C PRO A 419 -45.83 54.31 -22.17
N THR A 420 -44.81 55.00 -22.70
CA THR A 420 -43.37 54.69 -22.66
C THR A 420 -42.89 53.22 -22.75
N LYS A 421 -42.35 52.86 -23.92
CA LYS A 421 -41.37 51.78 -24.09
C LYS A 421 -40.19 52.35 -24.88
N ALA A 422 -39.03 52.45 -24.23
CA ALA A 422 -37.75 52.74 -24.88
C ALA A 422 -37.25 51.50 -25.65
N PRO A 423 -36.62 51.68 -26.83
CA PRO A 423 -35.63 50.75 -27.33
C PRO A 423 -34.27 51.44 -27.43
N ASP A 424 -33.33 51.03 -26.57
CA ASP A 424 -31.91 51.32 -26.78
C ASP A 424 -31.43 50.52 -27.99
N THR A 425 -31.03 51.28 -29.02
CA THR A 425 -30.32 50.83 -30.21
C THR A 425 -28.84 51.08 -29.95
N GLU A 426 -28.10 50.06 -29.54
CA GLU A 426 -26.66 50.18 -29.32
C GLU A 426 -25.89 49.91 -30.63
N MET A 427 -25.15 50.93 -31.04
CA MET A 427 -24.36 50.99 -32.26
C MET A 427 -23.11 50.09 -32.15
N ARG A 428 -22.85 49.35 -33.23
CA ARG A 428 -21.55 48.70 -33.50
C ARG A 428 -20.48 49.78 -33.76
N PRO A 429 -19.35 49.79 -33.05
CA PRO A 429 -18.18 50.55 -33.49
C PRO A 429 -17.45 49.81 -34.61
N ALA A 430 -16.95 50.60 -35.57
CA ALA A 430 -16.15 50.15 -36.71
C ALA A 430 -14.77 49.61 -36.29
N GLU A 431 -14.32 48.57 -37.00
CA GLU A 431 -12.97 47.99 -36.90
C GLU A 431 -11.89 48.97 -37.38
N PRO A 432 -10.79 49.17 -36.63
CA PRO A 432 -9.58 49.79 -37.16
C PRO A 432 -8.70 48.79 -37.94
N PRO A 433 -7.91 49.26 -38.92
CA PRO A 433 -7.10 48.39 -39.78
C PRO A 433 -5.91 47.76 -39.04
N SER A 434 -5.61 46.53 -39.46
CA SER A 434 -4.52 45.68 -38.98
C SER A 434 -3.13 46.27 -39.21
N THR A 435 -2.40 46.51 -38.12
CA THR A 435 -0.94 46.71 -38.10
C THR A 435 -0.19 45.36 -38.06
N PRO A 436 0.99 45.25 -38.68
CA PRO A 436 1.79 44.04 -38.68
C PRO A 436 2.40 43.78 -37.28
N SER A 437 2.35 42.52 -36.85
CA SER A 437 2.93 42.04 -35.59
C SER A 437 4.45 42.23 -35.56
N THR A 438 4.91 43.21 -34.79
CA THR A 438 6.26 43.22 -34.23
C THR A 438 6.23 42.34 -32.98
N GLN A 439 7.00 41.27 -33.02
CA GLN A 439 7.23 40.33 -31.92
C GLN A 439 7.83 41.12 -30.72
N PRO A 440 7.24 41.09 -29.51
CA PRO A 440 7.86 41.70 -28.35
C PRO A 440 9.15 40.94 -27.99
N PRO A 441 10.23 41.63 -27.60
CA PRO A 441 11.43 40.97 -27.09
C PRO A 441 11.07 40.16 -25.82
N PRO A 442 11.78 39.05 -25.58
CA PRO A 442 11.56 38.22 -24.40
C PRO A 442 11.74 39.06 -23.11
N PRO A 443 10.91 38.82 -22.08
CA PRO A 443 11.03 39.52 -20.82
C PRO A 443 12.42 39.27 -20.21
N GLU A 444 13.06 40.34 -19.75
CA GLU A 444 14.25 40.27 -18.90
C GLU A 444 13.97 39.37 -17.68
N PRO A 445 14.94 38.55 -17.25
CA PRO A 445 14.79 37.72 -16.06
C PRO A 445 14.55 38.62 -14.85
N GLU A 446 13.38 38.46 -14.22
CA GLU A 446 13.10 39.05 -12.90
C GLU A 446 14.19 38.63 -11.91
N PRO A 447 14.70 39.55 -11.07
CA PRO A 447 15.66 39.20 -10.04
C PRO A 447 15.02 38.20 -9.08
N GLU A 448 15.73 37.10 -8.80
CA GLU A 448 15.34 36.05 -7.86
C GLU A 448 14.77 36.68 -6.58
N ALA A 449 13.46 36.50 -6.39
CA ALA A 449 12.80 36.84 -5.15
C ALA A 449 13.48 36.06 -4.03
N ARG A 450 14.14 36.79 -3.13
CA ARG A 450 14.57 36.25 -1.83
C ARG A 450 13.38 35.52 -1.23
N GLN A 451 13.55 34.22 -1.05
CA GLN A 451 12.66 33.43 -0.19
C GLN A 451 12.72 34.07 1.19
N GLU A 452 11.66 34.79 1.57
CA GLU A 452 11.44 35.18 2.94
C GLU A 452 11.36 33.89 3.77
N GLU A 453 12.27 33.75 4.74
CA GLU A 453 12.19 32.68 5.72
C GLU A 453 10.80 32.69 6.37
N PRO A 454 10.15 31.52 6.50
CA PRO A 454 8.89 31.44 7.22
C PRO A 454 9.09 31.96 8.66
N PRO A 455 8.16 32.77 9.19
CA PRO A 455 8.27 33.28 10.55
C PRO A 455 8.38 32.12 11.54
N PRO A 456 9.19 32.28 12.60
CA PRO A 456 9.38 31.24 13.60
C PRO A 456 8.01 30.87 14.22
N PRO A 457 7.79 29.57 14.52
CA PRO A 457 6.55 29.13 15.12
C PRO A 457 6.36 29.84 16.47
N PRO A 458 5.10 30.18 16.84
CA PRO A 458 4.81 30.82 18.11
C PRO A 458 5.30 29.96 19.27
N PRO A 459 5.79 30.59 20.37
CA PRO A 459 6.27 29.86 21.53
C PRO A 459 5.16 28.98 22.09
N LEU A 460 5.47 27.70 22.28
CA LEU A 460 4.57 26.73 22.90
C LEU A 460 4.15 27.24 24.28
N PRO A 461 2.86 27.12 24.64
CA PRO A 461 2.40 27.48 25.98
C PRO A 461 3.17 26.66 27.04
N PRO A 462 3.44 27.25 28.22
CA PRO A 462 4.14 26.56 29.29
C PRO A 462 3.40 25.27 29.65
N ALA A 463 4.16 24.18 29.79
CA ALA A 463 3.67 22.88 30.21
C ALA A 463 2.86 23.05 31.50
N MET A 464 1.58 22.66 31.46
CA MET A 464 0.74 22.67 32.64
C MET A 464 1.37 21.72 33.66
N GLU A 465 1.62 22.29 34.83
CA GLU A 465 2.15 21.65 36.01
C GLU A 465 1.29 20.42 36.36
N GLU A 466 1.96 19.28 36.47
CA GLU A 466 1.40 17.99 36.80
C GLU A 466 0.73 18.06 38.18
N VAL A 467 -0.60 18.11 38.18
CA VAL A 467 -1.42 18.10 39.40
C VAL A 467 -1.25 16.73 40.06
N GLN A 468 -0.45 16.69 41.12
CA GLN A 468 -0.36 15.57 42.05
C GLN A 468 -1.75 15.25 42.60
N GLN A 469 -2.24 14.04 42.33
CA GLN A 469 -3.41 13.48 43.03
C GLN A 469 -3.00 13.11 44.46
N PRO A 470 -3.70 13.59 45.50
CA PRO A 470 -3.44 13.15 46.85
C PRO A 470 -4.07 11.77 47.12
N GLU A 471 -3.29 10.97 47.85
CA GLU A 471 -3.61 9.64 48.34
C GLU A 471 -4.88 9.59 49.20
N GLY A 472 -5.44 8.38 49.28
CA GLY A 472 -6.76 8.06 49.81
C GLY A 472 -7.01 8.49 51.25
N GLY A 473 -8.18 9.10 51.44
CA GLY A 473 -8.82 9.31 52.74
C GLY A 473 -9.97 8.33 52.95
N GLN A 474 -9.84 7.46 53.94
CA GLN A 474 -10.94 6.69 54.53
C GLN A 474 -11.93 7.65 55.19
N GLY A 475 -13.23 7.47 54.95
CA GLY A 475 -14.27 8.25 55.62
C GLY A 475 -15.65 7.63 55.44
N GLN A 476 -16.15 7.03 56.52
CA GLN A 476 -17.52 6.56 56.70
C GLN A 476 -18.55 7.68 56.51
N GLY A 477 -19.71 7.36 55.93
CA GLY A 477 -20.84 8.27 55.88
C GLY A 477 -22.13 7.59 55.43
N GLN A 478 -22.97 7.27 56.40
CA GLN A 478 -24.37 6.87 56.28
C GLN A 478 -25.21 7.85 55.45
N GLY A 479 -26.19 7.33 54.71
CA GLY A 479 -27.26 8.14 54.12
C GLY A 479 -28.26 7.29 53.34
N ASP A 480 -29.48 7.25 53.85
CA ASP A 480 -30.59 6.36 53.51
C ASP A 480 -31.19 6.53 52.09
N GLY A 481 -31.72 5.41 51.58
CA GLY A 481 -33.11 5.33 51.11
C GLY A 481 -33.43 5.69 49.66
N GLN A 482 -33.67 4.68 48.83
CA GLN A 482 -34.95 4.48 48.12
C GLN A 482 -34.96 3.18 47.29
N ALA A 483 -35.84 2.26 47.67
CA ALA A 483 -36.44 1.23 46.79
C ALA A 483 -37.53 1.90 45.90
N PRO A 484 -38.24 1.22 44.94
CA PRO A 484 -38.37 -0.22 44.63
C PRO A 484 -38.43 -0.49 43.08
N PRO A 485 -39.03 -1.58 42.53
CA PRO A 485 -39.40 -2.90 43.06
C PRO A 485 -38.84 -4.11 42.28
N GLU A 486 -39.01 -5.25 42.93
CA GLU A 486 -38.85 -6.64 42.50
C GLU A 486 -39.74 -7.06 41.31
N GLY A 487 -39.29 -8.11 40.61
CA GLY A 487 -40.13 -8.94 39.75
C GLY A 487 -39.39 -10.07 39.01
N GLN A 488 -39.07 -11.17 39.71
CA GLN A 488 -39.16 -12.61 39.34
C GLN A 488 -38.65 -13.16 37.96
N PRO A 489 -38.45 -14.49 37.80
CA PRO A 489 -37.89 -15.50 38.71
C PRO A 489 -36.81 -16.42 38.07
N ASP A 490 -36.08 -17.09 38.96
CA ASP A 490 -35.56 -18.47 38.94
C ASP A 490 -35.29 -19.21 37.61
N GLY A 491 -34.07 -19.76 37.54
CA GLY A 491 -33.91 -21.18 37.26
C GLY A 491 -33.03 -21.54 36.06
N GLN A 492 -31.71 -21.54 36.25
CA GLN A 492 -30.83 -22.42 35.46
C GLN A 492 -29.60 -22.82 36.28
N ALA A 493 -29.57 -24.10 36.65
CA ALA A 493 -28.42 -24.76 37.24
C ALA A 493 -27.25 -24.78 36.24
N PRO A 494 -26.00 -24.56 36.68
CA PRO A 494 -24.85 -24.74 35.81
C PRO A 494 -24.66 -26.23 35.50
N ALA A 495 -24.52 -26.53 34.22
CA ALA A 495 -24.24 -27.87 33.70
C ALA A 495 -22.92 -28.42 34.25
N GLU A 496 -22.97 -29.67 34.72
CA GLU A 496 -21.81 -30.49 35.05
C GLU A 496 -20.84 -30.57 33.85
N ALA A 497 -19.57 -30.32 34.12
CA ALA A 497 -18.48 -30.60 33.19
C ALA A 497 -18.39 -32.12 32.91
N PRO A 498 -18.21 -32.55 31.65
CA PRO A 498 -18.07 -33.96 31.32
C PRO A 498 -16.75 -34.53 31.88
N ARG A 499 -16.84 -35.69 32.51
CA ARG A 499 -15.71 -36.48 33.00
C ARG A 499 -14.86 -36.96 31.82
N GLU A 500 -13.56 -36.66 31.87
CA GLU A 500 -12.55 -37.32 31.03
C GLU A 500 -12.60 -38.84 31.29
N GLY A 501 -12.82 -39.64 30.23
CA GLY A 501 -12.61 -41.09 30.33
C GLY A 501 -13.47 -42.00 29.45
N GLU A 502 -14.35 -41.50 28.57
CA GLU A 502 -15.16 -42.37 27.72
C GLU A 502 -14.60 -42.42 26.28
N ALA A 503 -14.07 -43.59 25.91
CA ALA A 503 -13.55 -43.86 24.57
C ALA A 503 -14.70 -43.87 23.55
N PRO A 504 -14.50 -43.29 22.35
CA PRO A 504 -15.54 -43.29 21.32
C PRO A 504 -15.76 -44.71 20.75
N PRO A 505 -17.00 -45.09 20.42
CA PRO A 505 -17.27 -46.35 19.72
C PRO A 505 -16.72 -46.31 18.28
N PRO A 506 -16.37 -47.47 17.70
CA PRO A 506 -15.84 -47.56 16.35
C PRO A 506 -16.89 -47.16 15.30
N ASN A 507 -16.53 -46.22 14.42
CA ASN A 507 -17.35 -45.81 13.28
C ASN A 507 -17.44 -46.95 12.25
N ASP A 508 -18.66 -47.38 11.97
CA ASP A 508 -19.02 -48.18 10.81
C ASP A 508 -18.86 -47.34 9.52
N ALA A 509 -18.22 -47.95 8.53
CA ALA A 509 -18.04 -47.39 7.18
C ALA A 509 -19.36 -47.45 6.38
N PRO A 510 -19.64 -46.49 5.47
CA PRO A 510 -20.71 -46.65 4.52
C PRO A 510 -20.20 -47.34 3.24
N THR A 511 -20.80 -48.48 2.94
CA THR A 511 -21.01 -48.95 1.57
C THR A 511 -22.16 -48.18 0.95
N GLY A 512 -21.93 -47.54 -0.20
CA GLY A 512 -22.95 -46.88 -1.02
C GLY A 512 -22.32 -46.04 -2.11
#